data_AF-A0A3A5VSQ7-F1
#
_entry.id   AF-A0A3A5VSQ7-F1
#
_cell.length_a   1.000
_cell.length_b   1.000
_cell.length_c   1.000
_cell.angle_alpha   90.00
_cell.angle_beta   90.00
_cell.angle_gamma   90.00
#
_symmetry.space_group_name_H-M   'P 1'
#
loop_
_entity.id
_entity.type
_entity.pdbx_description
1 polymer ?
#
loop_
_entity_poly.entity_id
_entity_poly.type
_entity_poly.pdbx_seq_one_letter_code
_entity_poly.pdbx_strand_id
1 'polypeptide(L)'
;MNPFLDDWLERQSSSELKSKRRCLKFLKTAYAACVSDFANKPRTDVTMTEGGFRFHVGTPLPDLRQIASWMLTHAPRKRTLAKVVPVLWKRHGREDVSIAGILLANLEPSTLGQDPWMAFIHLLQRQEPLLVVLEVAEELVRGGHAVPDNAWLEAAAEQSPHWHQYCVLFLSLKREDIGCRALIEQAPKGGEMFERIRSRLLESES
;
A
#
# COMPACT_ATOMS: atom_id res chain seq x y z
N MET A 1 8.17 -1.86 -18.97
CA MET A 1 9.42 -1.26 -18.45
C MET A 1 9.55 0.10 -19.09
N ASN A 2 9.65 1.16 -18.28
CA ASN A 2 9.73 2.54 -18.77
C ASN A 2 11.22 2.89 -18.99
N PRO A 3 11.71 2.95 -20.25
CA PRO A 3 13.14 3.11 -20.52
C PRO A 3 13.68 4.47 -20.04
N PHE A 4 12.85 5.51 -20.01
CA PHE A 4 13.24 6.82 -19.49
C PHE A 4 13.47 6.79 -17.98
N LEU A 5 12.69 5.97 -17.24
CA LEU A 5 12.86 5.78 -15.82
C LEU A 5 14.15 4.98 -15.53
N ASP A 6 14.46 3.96 -16.31
CA ASP A 6 15.71 3.20 -16.19
C ASP A 6 16.93 4.11 -16.35
N ASP A 7 16.99 4.85 -17.47
CA ASP A 7 18.07 5.81 -17.73
C ASP A 7 18.20 6.86 -16.62
N TRP A 8 17.07 7.31 -16.06
CA TRP A 8 17.07 8.26 -14.96
C TRP A 8 17.61 7.64 -13.67
N LEU A 9 17.18 6.42 -13.33
CA LEU A 9 17.59 5.67 -12.13
C LEU A 9 19.07 5.30 -12.16
N GLU A 10 19.62 4.95 -13.32
CA GLU A 10 21.05 4.65 -13.49
C GLU A 10 21.96 5.83 -13.15
N ARG A 11 21.47 7.06 -13.35
CA ARG A 11 22.20 8.30 -13.01
C ARG A 11 22.12 8.65 -11.53
N GLN A 12 21.30 7.95 -10.75
CA GLN A 12 21.09 8.26 -9.34
C GLN A 12 22.17 7.63 -8.47
N SER A 13 22.54 8.35 -7.41
CA SER A 13 23.50 7.86 -6.43
C SER A 13 22.79 7.17 -5.27
N SER A 14 23.35 6.05 -4.78
CA SER A 14 22.92 5.42 -3.51
C SER A 14 22.96 6.38 -2.32
N SER A 15 23.73 7.48 -2.43
CA SER A 15 23.76 8.53 -1.43
C SER A 15 22.39 9.18 -1.20
N GLU A 16 21.50 9.21 -2.20
CA GLU A 16 20.10 9.67 -2.08
C GLU A 16 19.28 8.88 -1.07
N LEU A 17 19.72 7.66 -0.75
CA LEU A 17 19.03 6.76 0.18
C LEU A 17 19.67 6.72 1.57
N LYS A 18 20.63 7.62 1.87
CA LYS A 18 21.35 7.65 3.16
C LYS A 18 20.50 8.16 4.33
N SER A 19 19.44 8.93 4.07
CA SER A 19 18.58 9.48 5.13
C SER A 19 17.14 9.64 4.68
N LYS A 20 16.22 9.69 5.65
CA LYS A 20 14.78 9.91 5.40
C LYS A 20 14.53 11.13 4.52
N ARG A 21 15.19 12.26 4.82
CA ARG A 21 15.01 13.51 4.08
C ARG A 21 15.43 13.38 2.62
N ARG A 22 16.53 12.67 2.34
CA ARG A 22 16.99 12.45 0.97
C ARG A 22 16.10 11.46 0.23
N CYS A 23 15.65 10.38 0.88
CA CYS A 23 14.68 9.44 0.30
C CYS A 23 13.41 10.15 -0.17
N LEU A 24 12.87 11.06 0.65
CA LEU A 24 11.66 11.81 0.30
C LEU A 24 11.87 12.79 -0.86
N LYS A 25 13.06 13.39 -0.97
CA LYS A 25 13.43 14.25 -2.10
C LYS A 25 13.58 13.42 -3.37
N PHE A 26 14.31 12.31 -3.28
CA PHE A 26 14.46 11.33 -4.35
C PHE A 26 13.11 10.87 -4.89
N LEU A 27 12.20 10.42 -4.01
CA LEU A 27 10.87 9.95 -4.40
C LEU A 27 10.07 11.04 -5.11
N LYS A 28 10.09 12.28 -4.61
CA LYS A 28 9.41 13.40 -5.28
C LYS A 28 9.90 13.60 -6.72
N THR A 29 11.21 13.52 -6.94
CA THR A 29 11.79 13.67 -8.28
C THR A 29 11.53 12.43 -9.14
N ALA A 30 11.60 11.23 -8.56
CA ALA A 30 11.35 9.97 -9.25
C ALA A 30 9.91 9.89 -9.77
N TYR A 31 8.91 10.29 -8.96
CA TYR A 31 7.51 10.33 -9.39
C TYR A 31 7.32 11.22 -10.62
N ALA A 32 7.91 12.42 -10.60
CA ALA A 32 7.84 13.37 -11.71
C ALA A 32 8.55 12.84 -12.96
N ALA A 33 9.67 12.13 -12.82
CA ALA A 33 10.40 11.55 -13.95
C ALA A 33 9.60 10.47 -14.71
N CYS A 34 8.62 9.85 -14.07
CA CYS A 34 7.76 8.84 -14.70
C CYS A 34 6.66 9.45 -15.58
N VAL A 35 6.39 10.75 -15.45
CA VAL A 35 5.36 11.45 -16.22
C VAL A 35 6.06 12.25 -17.32
N SER A 36 5.83 11.89 -18.58
CA SER A 36 6.35 12.67 -19.71
C SER A 36 5.74 14.07 -19.72
N ASP A 37 6.54 15.10 -20.04
CA ASP A 37 6.08 16.51 -20.12
C ASP A 37 4.83 16.72 -21.00
N PHE A 38 4.58 15.83 -21.97
CA PHE A 38 3.42 15.89 -22.87
C PHE A 38 2.14 15.24 -22.34
N ALA A 39 2.18 14.52 -21.22
CA ALA A 39 1.01 13.88 -20.62
C ALA A 39 0.26 14.77 -19.61
N ASN A 40 0.79 15.96 -19.30
CA ASN A 40 0.20 16.88 -18.34
C ASN A 40 -0.90 17.75 -18.99
N LYS A 41 -2.08 17.17 -19.17
CA LYS A 41 -3.24 17.81 -18.55
C LYS A 41 -3.51 17.04 -17.26
N PRO A 42 -3.62 17.71 -16.10
CA PRO A 42 -4.23 17.07 -14.95
C PRO A 42 -5.66 16.76 -15.36
N ARG A 43 -5.91 15.53 -15.82
CA ARG A 43 -7.20 14.93 -15.55
C ARG A 43 -7.15 14.72 -14.05
N THR A 44 -7.69 15.70 -13.32
CA THR A 44 -8.06 15.54 -11.92
C THR A 44 -9.00 14.35 -11.90
N ASP A 45 -8.40 13.18 -11.76
CA ASP A 45 -9.11 11.93 -11.87
C ASP A 45 -10.01 11.85 -10.64
N VAL A 46 -11.26 11.46 -10.85
CA VAL A 46 -12.33 11.42 -9.85
C VAL A 46 -11.91 10.66 -8.57
N THR A 47 -10.85 9.86 -8.66
CA THR A 47 -10.16 9.11 -7.60
C THR A 47 -9.45 9.97 -6.53
N MET A 48 -9.08 11.23 -6.78
CA MET A 48 -8.47 12.07 -5.72
C MET A 48 -9.44 12.33 -4.56
N THR A 49 -10.73 12.48 -4.87
CA THR A 49 -11.77 12.79 -3.86
C THR A 49 -12.14 11.57 -3.02
N GLU A 50 -12.15 10.37 -3.61
CA GLU A 50 -12.48 9.13 -2.90
C GLU A 50 -11.33 8.59 -2.04
N GLY A 51 -10.08 8.84 -2.44
CA GLY A 51 -8.88 8.33 -1.76
C GLY A 51 -8.28 9.24 -0.69
N GLY A 52 -8.82 10.45 -0.47
CA GLY A 52 -8.37 11.36 0.58
C GLY A 52 -6.90 11.83 0.46
N PHE A 53 -6.28 11.65 -0.71
CA PHE A 53 -4.86 11.89 -0.91
C PHE A 53 -4.51 13.38 -0.90
N ARG A 54 -3.37 13.72 -0.29
CA ARG A 54 -2.84 15.09 -0.25
C ARG A 54 -2.23 15.55 -1.56
N PHE A 55 -1.80 14.62 -2.40
CA PHE A 55 -1.33 14.87 -3.77
C PHE A 55 -1.38 13.58 -4.59
N HIS A 56 -1.38 13.74 -5.92
CA HIS A 56 -1.27 12.67 -6.89
C HIS A 56 -0.49 13.23 -8.09
N VAL A 57 0.62 12.58 -8.45
CA VAL A 57 1.49 12.99 -9.56
C VAL A 57 1.06 12.30 -10.87
N GLY A 58 0.51 11.10 -10.78
CA GLY A 58 0.10 10.27 -11.93
C GLY A 58 1.14 9.21 -12.30
N THR A 59 2.03 8.83 -11.38
CA THR A 59 3.04 7.79 -11.65
C THR A 59 2.40 6.41 -11.72
N PRO A 60 2.53 5.67 -12.84
CA PRO A 60 1.96 4.33 -12.97
C PRO A 60 2.53 3.34 -11.96
N LEU A 61 1.71 2.39 -11.50
CA LEU A 61 2.13 1.37 -10.52
C LEU A 61 3.36 0.53 -10.95
N PRO A 62 3.51 0.10 -12.23
CA PRO A 62 4.74 -0.57 -12.66
C PRO A 62 6.01 0.27 -12.43
N ASP A 63 5.93 1.58 -12.65
CA ASP A 63 7.04 2.51 -12.46
C ASP A 63 7.33 2.71 -10.97
N LEU A 64 6.30 2.75 -10.11
CA LEU A 64 6.48 2.77 -8.65
C LEU A 64 7.18 1.50 -8.15
N ARG A 65 6.83 0.31 -8.69
CA ARG A 65 7.53 -0.94 -8.35
C ARG A 65 8.97 -0.93 -8.82
N GLN A 66 9.26 -0.36 -9.98
CA GLN A 66 10.62 -0.19 -10.49
C GLN A 66 11.45 0.74 -9.60
N ILE A 67 10.88 1.89 -9.19
CA ILE A 67 11.49 2.81 -8.22
C ILE A 67 11.78 2.10 -6.90
N ALA A 68 10.79 1.38 -6.35
CA ALA A 68 10.94 0.65 -5.09
C ALA A 68 12.02 -0.44 -5.18
N SER A 69 12.05 -1.20 -6.28
CA SER A 69 13.08 -2.21 -6.54
C SER A 69 14.48 -1.60 -6.59
N TRP A 70 14.64 -0.46 -7.29
CA TRP A 70 15.91 0.27 -7.30
C TRP A 70 16.29 0.73 -5.90
N MET A 71 15.36 1.27 -5.12
CA MET A 71 15.61 1.69 -3.73
C MET A 71 16.03 0.51 -2.85
N LEU A 72 15.30 -0.60 -2.94
CA LEU A 72 15.58 -1.83 -2.21
C LEU A 72 16.92 -2.42 -2.63
N THR A 73 17.38 -2.23 -3.86
CA THR A 73 18.70 -2.69 -4.31
C THR A 73 19.81 -1.77 -3.78
N HIS A 74 19.67 -0.45 -3.97
CA HIS A 74 20.76 0.51 -3.81
C HIS A 74 20.83 1.17 -2.43
N ALA A 75 19.83 1.00 -1.57
CA ALA A 75 19.85 1.60 -0.24
C ALA A 75 21.06 1.09 0.58
N PRO A 76 21.97 1.99 1.03
CA PRO A 76 23.13 1.61 1.83
C PRO A 76 22.74 0.97 3.17
N ARG A 77 21.54 1.29 3.67
CA ARG A 77 20.98 0.74 4.91
C ARG A 77 19.49 0.51 4.72
N LYS A 78 19.05 -0.75 4.66
CA LYS A 78 17.62 -1.10 4.50
C LYS A 78 16.76 -0.53 5.64
N ARG A 79 17.32 -0.42 6.85
CA ARG A 79 16.70 0.25 8.01
C ARG A 79 16.27 1.70 7.72
N THR A 80 16.95 2.41 6.81
CA THR A 80 16.53 3.75 6.40
C THR A 80 15.20 3.70 5.64
N LEU A 81 15.01 2.72 4.76
CA LEU A 81 13.76 2.53 4.01
C LEU A 81 12.60 2.18 4.95
N ALA A 82 12.82 1.28 5.92
CA ALA A 82 11.82 0.98 6.96
C ALA A 82 11.37 2.25 7.71
N LYS A 83 12.31 3.15 8.03
CA LYS A 83 12.02 4.43 8.70
C LYS A 83 11.33 5.47 7.79
N VAL A 84 11.32 5.26 6.47
CA VAL A 84 10.65 6.13 5.49
C VAL A 84 9.17 5.76 5.37
N VAL A 85 8.81 4.47 5.48
CA VAL A 85 7.42 3.97 5.41
C VAL A 85 6.41 4.81 6.22
N PRO A 86 6.55 5.01 7.55
CA PRO A 86 5.58 5.80 8.31
C PRO A 86 5.55 7.28 7.92
N VAL A 87 6.64 7.80 7.34
CA VAL A 87 6.70 9.19 6.88
C VAL A 87 5.96 9.36 5.55
N LEU A 88 6.07 8.39 4.65
CA LEU A 88 5.28 8.34 3.41
C LEU A 88 3.79 8.23 3.74
N TRP A 89 3.44 7.29 4.63
CA TRP A 89 2.06 7.12 5.10
C TRP A 89 1.47 8.44 5.63
N LYS A 90 2.21 9.12 6.52
CA LYS A 90 1.80 10.41 7.09
C LYS A 90 1.72 11.54 6.05
N ARG A 91 2.58 11.53 5.03
CA ARG A 91 2.54 12.54 3.94
C ARG A 91 1.34 12.30 3.02
N HIS A 92 0.86 11.05 2.94
CA HIS A 92 -0.42 10.64 2.35
C HIS A 92 -0.62 11.13 0.91
N GLY A 93 0.42 11.04 0.09
CA GLY A 93 0.27 11.13 -1.36
C GLY A 93 -0.13 9.78 -1.96
N ARG A 94 -0.81 9.80 -3.11
CA ARG A 94 -1.23 8.56 -3.80
C ARG A 94 -0.05 7.63 -4.07
N GLU A 95 1.06 8.16 -4.60
CA GLU A 95 2.28 7.40 -4.86
C GLU A 95 3.02 7.00 -3.57
N ASP A 96 2.95 7.85 -2.54
CA ASP A 96 3.60 7.57 -1.26
C ASP A 96 3.01 6.35 -0.56
N VAL A 97 1.68 6.25 -0.58
CA VAL A 97 0.96 5.11 -0.01
C VAL A 97 1.34 3.82 -0.75
N SER A 98 1.39 3.83 -2.08
CA SER A 98 1.86 2.65 -2.83
C SER A 98 3.30 2.29 -2.51
N ILE A 99 4.23 3.26 -2.50
CA ILE A 99 5.63 3.00 -2.16
C ILE A 99 5.74 2.48 -0.73
N ALA A 100 4.97 3.01 0.21
CA ALA A 100 4.93 2.50 1.58
C ALA A 100 4.50 1.02 1.60
N GLY A 101 3.43 0.65 0.87
CA GLY A 101 2.97 -0.73 0.76
C GLY A 101 4.00 -1.66 0.10
N ILE A 102 4.59 -1.24 -1.03
CA ILE A 102 5.63 -2.01 -1.72
C ILE A 102 6.86 -2.21 -0.83
N LEU A 103 7.31 -1.17 -0.11
CA LEU A 103 8.42 -1.29 0.83
C LEU A 103 8.09 -2.21 2.01
N LEU A 104 6.89 -2.12 2.58
CA LEU A 104 6.45 -3.03 3.64
C LEU A 104 6.47 -4.49 3.18
N ALA A 105 5.98 -4.76 1.98
CA ALA A 105 5.92 -6.11 1.42
C ALA A 105 7.30 -6.72 1.12
N ASN A 106 8.32 -5.91 0.89
CA ASN A 106 9.62 -6.38 0.40
C ASN A 106 10.78 -6.18 1.39
N LEU A 107 10.56 -5.51 2.52
CA LEU A 107 11.56 -5.42 3.59
C LEU A 107 11.45 -6.61 4.53
N GLU A 108 12.59 -7.18 4.93
CA GLU A 108 12.61 -8.27 5.90
C GLU A 108 12.03 -7.84 7.25
N PRO A 109 11.35 -8.76 7.98
CA PRO A 109 10.83 -8.48 9.33
C PRO A 109 11.92 -7.98 10.30
N SER A 110 13.15 -8.50 10.18
CA SER A 110 14.32 -8.07 10.95
C SER A 110 14.64 -6.57 10.75
N THR A 111 14.43 -6.08 9.52
CA THR A 111 14.69 -4.70 9.12
C THR A 111 13.56 -3.78 9.55
N LEU A 112 12.31 -4.25 9.46
CA LEU A 112 11.13 -3.53 9.96
C LEU A 112 11.15 -3.46 11.50
N GLY A 113 11.61 -4.52 12.14
CA GLY A 113 11.58 -4.74 13.60
C GLY A 113 10.29 -5.45 14.06
N GLN A 114 9.44 -5.88 13.12
CA GLN A 114 8.18 -6.58 13.35
C GLN A 114 7.71 -7.21 12.03
N ASP A 115 6.67 -8.04 12.12
CA ASP A 115 5.98 -8.62 10.96
C ASP A 115 5.38 -7.52 10.04
N PRO A 116 5.40 -7.67 8.69
CA PRO A 116 4.85 -6.67 7.76
C PRO A 116 3.37 -6.36 7.92
N TRP A 117 2.52 -7.36 8.23
CA TRP A 117 1.10 -7.11 8.52
C TRP A 117 0.95 -6.32 9.80
N MET A 118 1.68 -6.68 10.86
CA MET A 118 1.69 -5.89 12.10
C MET A 118 2.18 -4.46 11.87
N ALA A 119 3.20 -4.26 11.02
CA ALA A 119 3.65 -2.94 10.63
C ALA A 119 2.58 -2.14 9.90
N PHE A 120 1.85 -2.77 8.98
CA PHE A 120 0.74 -2.14 8.26
C PHE A 120 -0.43 -1.80 9.19
N ILE A 121 -0.87 -2.72 10.04
CA ILE A 121 -1.92 -2.53 11.05
C ILE A 121 -1.61 -1.31 11.93
N HIS A 122 -0.36 -1.14 12.36
CA HIS A 122 0.07 0.03 13.14
C HIS A 122 0.03 1.35 12.36
N LEU A 123 -0.01 1.35 11.03
CA LEU A 123 -0.23 2.55 10.23
C LEU A 123 -1.72 2.95 10.16
N LEU A 124 -2.63 1.99 10.35
CA LEU A 124 -4.09 2.18 10.32
C LEU A 124 -4.66 2.78 11.63
N GLN A 125 -3.85 3.54 12.38
CA GLN A 125 -4.29 4.25 13.60
C GLN A 125 -5.34 5.34 13.34
N ARG A 126 -5.51 5.74 12.08
CA ARG A 126 -6.59 6.62 11.63
C ARG A 126 -7.43 5.86 10.63
N GLN A 127 -8.69 6.28 10.47
CA GLN A 127 -9.53 5.76 9.41
C GLN A 127 -8.92 6.14 8.05
N GLU A 128 -8.72 5.14 7.21
CA GLU A 128 -8.14 5.21 5.88
C GLU A 128 -9.21 4.75 4.87
N PRO A 129 -9.20 5.29 3.64
CA PRO A 129 -10.12 4.81 2.62
C PRO A 129 -9.93 3.33 2.34
N LEU A 130 -11.04 2.61 2.15
CA LEU A 130 -11.04 1.16 1.90
C LEU A 130 -10.16 0.77 0.69
N LEU A 131 -10.10 1.62 -0.34
CA LEU A 131 -9.23 1.40 -1.49
C LEU A 131 -7.74 1.38 -1.13
N VAL A 132 -7.32 2.32 -0.28
CA VAL A 132 -5.93 2.42 0.19
C VAL A 132 -5.55 1.19 0.99
N VAL A 133 -6.45 0.76 1.88
CA VAL A 133 -6.24 -0.42 2.71
C VAL A 133 -6.11 -1.67 1.85
N LEU A 134 -7.01 -1.86 0.89
CA LEU A 134 -6.98 -3.00 -0.02
C LEU A 134 -5.70 -3.00 -0.88
N GLU A 135 -5.31 -1.87 -1.46
CA GLU A 135 -4.11 -1.76 -2.30
C GLU A 135 -2.84 -2.21 -1.55
N VAL A 136 -2.66 -1.76 -0.31
CA VAL A 136 -1.49 -2.14 0.49
C VAL A 136 -1.58 -3.59 0.96
N ALA A 137 -2.75 -4.06 1.37
CA ALA A 137 -2.97 -5.45 1.74
C ALA A 137 -2.66 -6.42 0.58
N GLU A 138 -3.05 -6.07 -0.65
CA GLU A 138 -2.70 -6.81 -1.86
C GLU A 138 -1.18 -6.84 -2.12
N GLU A 139 -0.46 -5.72 -1.88
CA GLU A 139 1.01 -5.71 -1.93
C GLU A 139 1.65 -6.64 -0.91
N LEU A 140 1.12 -6.74 0.32
CA LEU A 140 1.63 -7.70 1.31
C LEU A 140 1.43 -9.15 0.84
N VAL A 141 0.23 -9.51 0.37
CA VAL A 141 -0.04 -10.87 -0.13
C VAL A 141 0.80 -11.18 -1.38
N ARG A 142 1.01 -10.20 -2.26
CA ARG A 142 1.90 -10.33 -3.42
C ARG A 142 3.35 -10.55 -3.01
N GLY A 143 3.79 -9.95 -1.90
CA GLY A 143 5.09 -10.17 -1.27
C GLY A 143 5.23 -11.53 -0.57
N GLY A 144 4.18 -12.36 -0.56
CA GLY A 144 4.18 -13.69 0.06
C GLY A 144 3.79 -13.69 1.55
N HIS A 145 3.31 -12.58 2.09
CA HIS A 145 2.88 -12.49 3.49
C HIS A 145 1.44 -12.99 3.64
N ALA A 146 1.25 -14.07 4.39
CA ALA A 146 -0.07 -14.63 4.66
C ALA A 146 -0.96 -13.62 5.39
N VAL A 147 -2.23 -13.53 4.97
CA VAL A 147 -3.25 -12.73 5.64
C VAL A 147 -3.36 -13.15 7.11
N PRO A 148 -3.63 -12.23 8.06
CA PRO A 148 -3.92 -12.60 9.44
C PRO A 148 -4.96 -13.71 9.58
N ASP A 149 -4.83 -14.54 10.61
CA ASP A 149 -5.73 -15.67 10.83
C ASP A 149 -7.15 -15.21 11.22
N ASN A 150 -8.10 -16.15 11.21
CA ASN A 150 -9.51 -15.85 11.47
C ASN A 150 -9.73 -15.31 12.89
N ALA A 151 -9.03 -15.85 13.89
CA ALA A 151 -9.15 -15.40 15.27
C ALA A 151 -8.69 -13.95 15.43
N TRP A 152 -7.60 -13.57 14.76
CA TRP A 152 -7.14 -12.19 14.74
C TRP A 152 -8.16 -11.27 14.05
N LEU A 153 -8.72 -11.68 12.91
CA LEU A 153 -9.69 -10.89 12.15
C LEU A 153 -11.01 -10.69 12.90
N GLU A 154 -11.50 -11.71 13.59
CA GLU A 154 -12.68 -11.63 14.46
C GLU A 154 -12.44 -10.62 15.59
N ALA A 155 -11.34 -10.75 16.33
CA ALA A 155 -11.00 -9.83 17.40
C ALA A 155 -10.76 -8.39 16.90
N ALA A 156 -10.17 -8.22 15.70
CA ALA A 156 -9.95 -6.92 15.10
C ALA A 156 -11.26 -6.26 14.64
N ALA A 157 -12.21 -7.03 14.10
CA ALA A 157 -13.50 -6.53 13.65
C ALA A 157 -14.31 -5.88 14.78
N GLU A 158 -14.19 -6.40 16.01
CA GLU A 158 -14.87 -5.86 17.20
C GLU A 158 -14.35 -4.47 17.63
N GLN A 159 -13.16 -4.06 17.19
CA GLN A 159 -12.58 -2.78 17.62
C GLN A 159 -13.40 -1.57 17.14
N SER A 160 -13.97 -1.65 15.93
CA SER A 160 -14.80 -0.58 15.37
C SER A 160 -15.45 -0.98 14.03
N PRO A 161 -16.47 -0.24 13.56
CA PRO A 161 -17.07 -0.44 12.24
C PRO A 161 -16.07 -0.39 11.06
N HIS A 162 -15.06 0.47 11.11
CA HIS A 162 -14.08 0.58 10.01
C HIS A 162 -13.07 -0.58 10.05
N TRP A 163 -12.64 -1.01 11.24
CA TRP A 163 -11.82 -2.20 11.38
C TRP A 163 -12.54 -3.46 10.89
N HIS A 164 -13.84 -3.58 11.14
CA HIS A 164 -14.65 -4.65 10.58
C HIS A 164 -14.60 -4.67 9.05
N GLN A 165 -14.73 -3.51 8.39
CA GLN A 165 -14.59 -3.40 6.95
C GLN A 165 -13.19 -3.80 6.47
N TYR A 166 -12.12 -3.38 7.16
CA TYR A 166 -10.76 -3.81 6.82
C TYR A 166 -10.60 -5.32 6.92
N CYS A 167 -11.18 -5.95 7.94
CA CYS A 167 -11.11 -7.40 8.10
C CYS A 167 -11.79 -8.14 6.93
N VAL A 168 -12.93 -7.65 6.44
CA VAL A 168 -13.57 -8.21 5.24
C VAL A 168 -12.69 -8.04 4.00
N LEU A 169 -12.00 -6.90 3.84
CA LEU A 169 -11.03 -6.72 2.76
C LEU A 169 -9.86 -7.70 2.88
N PHE A 170 -9.34 -7.91 4.09
CA PHE A 170 -8.23 -8.84 4.31
C PHE A 170 -8.66 -10.29 4.02
N LEU A 171 -9.85 -10.69 4.47
CA LEU A 171 -10.44 -11.99 4.13
C LEU A 171 -10.53 -12.20 2.62
N SER A 172 -10.86 -11.15 1.86
CA SER A 172 -10.97 -11.25 0.39
C SER A 172 -9.67 -11.64 -0.32
N LEU A 173 -8.53 -11.55 0.38
CA LEU A 173 -7.21 -11.89 -0.15
C LEU A 173 -6.75 -13.30 0.23
N LYS A 174 -7.53 -14.04 1.03
CA LYS A 174 -7.25 -15.45 1.33
C LYS A 174 -7.48 -16.31 0.08
N ARG A 175 -6.67 -17.36 -0.07
CA ARG A 175 -6.73 -18.31 -1.19
C ARG A 175 -7.49 -19.61 -0.86
N GLU A 176 -7.86 -19.76 0.40
CA GLU A 176 -8.47 -20.97 0.97
C GLU A 176 -9.88 -20.64 1.50
N ASP A 177 -10.60 -21.68 1.91
CA ASP A 177 -11.92 -21.56 2.54
C ASP A 177 -11.88 -20.55 3.69
N ILE A 178 -12.78 -19.57 3.65
CA ILE A 178 -12.70 -18.38 4.51
C ILE A 178 -13.23 -18.74 5.89
N GLY A 179 -14.28 -19.56 5.96
CA GLY A 179 -14.86 -20.07 7.20
C GLY A 179 -15.33 -18.97 8.16
N CYS A 180 -15.68 -17.79 7.61
CA CYS A 180 -15.99 -16.57 8.37
C CYS A 180 -17.25 -15.87 7.83
N ARG A 181 -18.22 -16.62 7.28
CA ARG A 181 -19.47 -16.07 6.74
C ARG A 181 -20.15 -15.04 7.67
N ALA A 182 -20.25 -15.34 8.96
CA ALA A 182 -20.87 -14.44 9.94
C ALA A 182 -20.16 -13.07 10.02
N LEU A 183 -18.82 -13.07 9.95
CA LEU A 183 -18.03 -11.82 9.94
C LEU A 183 -18.31 -11.00 8.69
N ILE A 184 -18.50 -11.65 7.55
CA ILE A 184 -18.81 -10.98 6.28
C ILE A 184 -20.22 -10.39 6.30
N GLU A 185 -21.22 -11.14 6.77
CA GLU A 185 -22.63 -10.72 6.80
C GLU A 185 -22.88 -9.54 7.75
N GLN A 186 -22.20 -9.53 8.90
CA GLN A 186 -22.38 -8.52 9.94
C GLN A 186 -21.61 -7.22 9.68
N ALA A 187 -20.72 -7.21 8.68
CA ALA A 187 -19.90 -6.05 8.38
C ALA A 187 -20.75 -4.84 7.96
N PRO A 188 -20.46 -3.64 8.47
CA PRO A 188 -21.20 -2.43 8.14
C PRO A 188 -21.04 -2.08 6.66
N LYS A 189 -22.07 -1.46 6.08
CA LYS A 189 -22.08 -1.09 4.66
C LYS A 189 -20.91 -0.19 4.29
N GLY A 190 -20.26 -0.50 3.19
CA GLY A 190 -19.19 0.30 2.59
C GLY A 190 -19.60 0.92 1.25
N GLY A 191 -18.61 1.47 0.54
CA GLY A 191 -18.79 1.95 -0.82
C GLY A 191 -18.96 0.81 -1.83
N GLU A 192 -19.25 1.16 -3.09
CA GLU A 192 -19.56 0.19 -4.17
C GLU A 192 -18.50 -0.92 -4.29
N MET A 193 -17.22 -0.56 -4.30
CA MET A 193 -16.11 -1.51 -4.38
C MET A 193 -16.11 -2.52 -3.22
N PHE A 194 -16.34 -2.04 -2.00
CA PHE A 194 -16.42 -2.89 -0.82
C PHE A 194 -17.63 -3.83 -0.89
N GLU A 195 -18.80 -3.33 -1.24
CA GLU A 195 -20.01 -4.15 -1.35
C GLU A 195 -19.88 -5.21 -2.46
N ARG A 196 -19.19 -4.89 -3.56
CA ARG A 196 -18.87 -5.85 -4.62
C ARG A 196 -17.90 -6.94 -4.19
N ILE A 197 -16.97 -6.64 -3.27
CA ILE A 197 -16.08 -7.64 -2.68
C ILE A 197 -16.88 -8.49 -1.68
N ARG A 198 -17.62 -7.85 -0.76
CA ARG A 198 -18.45 -8.54 0.23
C ARG A 198 -19.42 -9.53 -0.40
N SER A 199 -20.12 -9.14 -1.46
CA SER A 199 -21.08 -10.00 -2.16
C SER A 199 -20.40 -11.23 -2.76
N ARG A 200 -19.23 -11.06 -3.40
CA ARG A 200 -18.44 -12.17 -3.95
C ARG A 200 -17.97 -13.15 -2.86
N LEU A 201 -17.62 -12.66 -1.68
CA LEU A 201 -17.24 -13.53 -0.56
C LEU A 201 -18.43 -14.31 -0.01
N LEU A 202 -19.61 -13.70 0.06
CA LEU A 202 -20.82 -14.39 0.49
C LEU A 202 -21.26 -15.49 -0.49
N GLU A 203 -21.05 -15.26 -1.79
CA GLU A 203 -21.29 -16.24 -2.85
C GLU A 203 -20.30 -17.42 -2.78
N SER A 204 -19.05 -17.21 -2.35
CA SER A 204 -18.06 -18.29 -2.21
C SER A 204 -18.24 -19.13 -0.94
N GLU A 205 -18.93 -18.60 0.08
CA GLU A 205 -19.23 -19.28 1.35
C GLU A 205 -20.61 -19.98 1.32
N SER A 206 -21.17 -20.22 0.14
CA SER A 206 -22.48 -20.84 -0.11
C SER A 206 -22.34 -22.25 -0.65
#